data_AF-A0A662KWD1-F1
#
_entry.id   AF-A0A662KWD1-F1
#
_cell.length_a   1.000
_cell.length_b   1.000
_cell.length_c   1.000
_cell.angle_alpha   90.00
_cell.angle_beta   90.00
_cell.angle_gamma   90.00
#
_symmetry.space_group_name_H-M   'P 1'
#
loop_
_entity.id
_entity.type
_entity.pdbx_description
1 polymer ?
#
loop_
_entity_poly.entity_id
_entity_poly.type
_entity_poly.pdbx_seq_one_letter_code
_entity_poly.pdbx_strand_id
1 'polypeptide(L)'
;MILCATLAILLIPFISAENEILSSNDLNGNILYVGGSGTGNYSRIQDAIDDANDGDTIFVYSNSSPYYEHIIINKSINLVGENKNTTIIDGNKEGII
;
A
#
# COMPACT_ATOMS: atom_id res chain seq x y z
N MET A 1 21.38 -46.41 40.00
CA MET A 1 20.45 -47.07 39.05
C MET A 1 19.05 -46.94 39.60
N ILE A 2 18.25 -46.10 38.94
CA ILE A 2 16.79 -45.83 38.97
C ILE A 2 16.76 -44.45 38.27
N LEU A 3 16.80 -44.38 36.95
CA LEU A 3 15.61 -44.40 36.09
C LEU A 3 14.52 -43.45 36.64
N CYS A 4 14.68 -42.15 36.41
CA CYS A 4 13.54 -41.22 36.49
C CYS A 4 13.79 -40.03 35.56
N ALA A 5 13.39 -40.22 34.30
CA ALA A 5 12.83 -39.23 33.41
C ALA A 5 13.19 -37.74 33.63
N THR A 6 14.22 -37.27 32.94
CA THR A 6 14.17 -36.00 32.21
C THR A 6 14.81 -36.24 30.85
N LEU A 7 14.07 -36.92 29.97
CA LEU A 7 13.37 -36.26 28.87
C LEU A 7 14.37 -35.81 27.81
N ALA A 8 14.52 -36.64 26.78
CA ALA A 8 15.02 -36.22 25.50
C ALA A 8 14.19 -35.02 25.04
N ILE A 9 14.70 -33.80 25.21
CA ILE A 9 14.18 -32.65 24.49
C ILE A 9 14.98 -32.63 23.19
N LEU A 10 14.29 -33.13 22.17
CA LEU A 10 14.65 -33.12 20.76
C LEU A 10 15.55 -31.94 20.39
N LEU A 11 16.56 -32.22 19.56
CA LEU A 11 16.91 -31.33 18.45
C LEU A 11 15.61 -31.07 17.66
N ILE A 12 14.85 -30.05 18.04
CA ILE A 12 14.05 -29.35 17.07
C ILE A 12 15.04 -28.35 16.49
N PRO A 13 15.46 -28.45 15.22
CA PRO A 13 15.96 -27.27 14.57
C PRO A 13 14.86 -26.23 14.76
N PHE A 14 15.21 -25.09 15.36
CA PHE A 14 14.40 -23.89 15.29
C PHE A 14 14.46 -23.43 13.83
N ILE A 15 13.87 -24.23 12.95
CA ILE A 15 13.31 -23.75 11.72
C ILE A 15 12.08 -23.02 12.20
N SER A 16 12.28 -21.77 12.62
CA SER A 16 11.34 -20.73 12.23
C SER A 16 11.39 -20.74 10.70
N ALA A 17 10.66 -21.69 10.11
CA ALA A 17 9.95 -21.38 8.89
C ALA A 17 9.02 -20.26 9.33
N GLU A 18 9.54 -19.04 9.22
CA GLU A 18 8.74 -17.85 9.08
C GLU A 18 8.00 -18.10 7.79
N ASN A 19 6.92 -18.86 7.93
CA ASN A 19 5.95 -19.03 6.89
C ASN A 19 5.34 -17.64 6.84
N GLU A 20 6.01 -16.73 6.13
CA GLU A 20 5.39 -15.54 5.60
C GLU A 20 4.19 -16.09 4.84
N ILE A 21 3.05 -16.06 5.51
CA ILE A 21 1.78 -16.23 4.84
C ILE A 21 1.80 -15.06 3.86
N LEU A 22 2.12 -15.34 2.59
CA LEU A 22 1.91 -14.40 1.50
C LEU A 22 0.49 -13.90 1.71
N SER A 23 0.40 -12.64 2.13
CA SER A 23 -0.87 -12.02 2.39
C SER A 23 -1.63 -12.13 1.08
N SER A 24 -2.85 -12.64 1.10
CA SER A 24 -3.68 -12.75 -0.11
C SER A 24 -3.92 -11.40 -0.81
N ASN A 25 -3.45 -10.30 -0.23
CA ASN A 25 -3.33 -8.98 -0.83
C ASN A 25 -2.29 -8.91 -1.96
N ASP A 26 -1.33 -9.83 -2.05
CA ASP A 26 -0.31 -9.79 -3.13
C ASP A 26 -0.88 -10.19 -4.51
N LEU A 27 -2.09 -10.76 -4.55
CA LEU A 27 -2.79 -11.08 -5.82
C LEU A 27 -3.78 -10.00 -6.27
N ASN A 28 -4.21 -9.12 -5.35
CA ASN A 28 -5.11 -8.00 -5.60
C ASN A 28 -4.42 -6.76 -5.04
N GLY A 29 -3.68 -6.02 -5.89
CA GLY A 29 -2.73 -4.97 -5.48
C GLY A 29 -3.19 -4.07 -4.32
N ASN A 30 -2.21 -3.56 -3.59
CA ASN A 30 -2.41 -2.79 -2.37
C ASN A 30 -3.21 -1.50 -2.64
N ILE A 31 -3.87 -0.99 -1.61
CA ILE A 31 -4.53 0.32 -1.65
C ILE A 31 -3.67 1.34 -0.91
N LEU A 32 -3.21 2.37 -1.61
CA LEU A 32 -2.49 3.51 -1.07
C LEU A 32 -3.45 4.71 -1.02
N TYR A 33 -3.54 5.36 0.14
CA TYR A 33 -4.52 6.41 0.41
C TYR A 33 -3.90 7.80 0.35
N VAL A 34 -4.57 8.77 -0.29
CA VAL A 34 -4.09 10.16 -0.43
C VAL A 34 -5.07 11.16 0.17
N GLY A 35 -4.58 12.07 1.01
CA GLY A 35 -5.29 13.24 1.52
C GLY A 35 -6.24 13.02 2.71
N GLY A 36 -6.53 11.77 3.10
CA GLY A 36 -7.35 11.49 4.30
C GLY A 36 -6.59 11.74 5.61
N SER A 37 -7.28 11.74 6.75
CA SER A 37 -6.69 11.99 8.09
C SER A 37 -6.08 10.75 8.77
N GLY A 38 -6.06 9.60 8.10
CA GLY A 38 -5.50 8.35 8.63
C GLY A 38 -3.97 8.35 8.65
N THR A 39 -3.39 7.70 9.66
CA THR A 39 -1.94 7.46 9.73
C THR A 39 -1.48 6.65 8.52
N GLY A 40 -0.40 7.10 7.88
CA GLY A 40 0.17 6.43 6.70
C GLY A 40 -0.43 6.88 5.37
N ASN A 41 -1.38 7.81 5.37
CA ASN A 41 -1.85 8.43 4.14
C ASN A 41 -0.79 9.34 3.54
N TYR A 42 -0.67 9.31 2.22
CA TYR A 42 0.12 10.26 1.45
C TYR A 42 -0.58 11.61 1.44
N SER A 43 0.20 12.70 1.46
CA SER A 43 -0.34 14.04 1.24
C SER A 43 -0.40 14.43 -0.23
N ARG A 44 0.35 13.71 -1.09
CA ARG A 44 0.52 13.98 -2.51
C ARG A 44 0.21 12.75 -3.34
N ILE A 45 -0.40 12.96 -4.50
CA ILE A 45 -0.77 11.86 -5.40
C ILE A 45 0.50 11.25 -6.03
N GLN A 46 1.48 12.08 -6.41
CA GLN A 46 2.71 11.57 -7.02
C GLN A 46 3.51 10.67 -6.06
N ASP A 47 3.61 11.04 -4.78
CA ASP A 47 4.33 10.24 -3.79
C ASP A 47 3.69 8.83 -3.66
N ALA A 48 2.36 8.75 -3.68
CA ALA A 48 1.65 7.47 -3.66
C ALA A 48 1.84 6.68 -4.98
N ILE A 49 1.84 7.36 -6.13
CA ILE A 49 2.15 6.73 -7.42
C ILE A 49 3.56 6.18 -7.40
N ASP A 50 4.56 6.92 -6.89
CA ASP A 50 5.97 6.53 -6.86
C ASP A 50 6.20 5.28 -6.01
N ASP A 51 5.48 5.13 -4.89
CA ASP A 51 5.55 3.97 -4.00
C ASP A 51 4.74 2.75 -4.47
N ALA A 52 3.73 2.95 -5.32
CA ALA A 52 2.87 1.86 -5.80
C ALA A 52 3.60 0.84 -6.69
N ASN A 53 3.18 -0.42 -6.62
CA ASN A 53 3.54 -1.46 -7.57
C ASN A 53 2.46 -1.61 -8.67
N ASP A 54 2.81 -2.30 -9.76
CA ASP A 54 1.82 -2.67 -10.77
C ASP A 54 0.67 -3.48 -10.13
N GLY A 55 -0.57 -3.09 -10.45
CA GLY A 55 -1.79 -3.67 -9.89
C GLY A 55 -2.36 -2.91 -8.68
N ASP A 56 -1.60 -2.02 -8.06
CA ASP A 56 -2.04 -1.27 -6.89
C ASP A 56 -3.14 -0.24 -7.23
N THR A 57 -3.87 0.19 -6.20
CA THR A 57 -4.88 1.23 -6.28
C THR A 57 -4.47 2.44 -5.44
N ILE A 58 -4.45 3.61 -6.06
CA ILE A 58 -4.34 4.90 -5.38
C ILE A 58 -5.76 5.42 -5.13
N PHE A 59 -6.19 5.46 -3.87
CA PHE A 59 -7.48 6.02 -3.46
C PHE A 59 -7.31 7.46 -2.96
N VAL A 60 -7.93 8.41 -3.64
CA VAL A 60 -7.78 9.85 -3.38
C VAL A 60 -9.03 10.40 -2.69
N TYR A 61 -8.89 10.88 -1.45
CA TYR A 61 -10.00 11.44 -0.69
C TYR A 61 -10.42 12.81 -1.23
N SER A 62 -11.70 13.14 -1.14
CA SER A 62 -12.21 14.43 -1.61
C SER A 62 -12.02 15.57 -0.60
N ASN A 63 -11.75 15.26 0.68
CA ASN A 63 -11.60 16.23 1.76
C ASN A 63 -10.39 17.18 1.58
N SER A 64 -9.33 16.70 0.94
CA SER A 64 -8.10 17.45 0.64
C SER A 64 -8.05 17.98 -0.79
N SER A 65 -9.15 17.85 -1.52
CA SER A 65 -9.32 18.41 -2.86
C SER A 65 -9.45 19.94 -2.82
N PRO A 66 -9.00 20.67 -3.85
CA PRO A 66 -8.31 20.20 -5.05
C PRO A 66 -6.82 19.86 -4.83
N TYR A 67 -6.35 18.86 -5.56
CA TYR A 67 -4.95 18.46 -5.61
C TYR A 67 -4.26 19.18 -6.78
N TYR A 68 -3.43 20.18 -6.46
CA TYR A 68 -2.70 20.97 -7.44
C TYR A 68 -1.34 20.34 -7.76
N GLU A 69 -1.34 19.32 -8.63
CA GLU A 69 -0.16 18.51 -8.92
C GLU A 69 -0.06 18.14 -10.41
N HIS A 70 1.18 18.01 -10.90
CA HIS A 70 1.46 17.40 -12.20
C HIS A 70 1.82 15.94 -11.97
N ILE A 71 0.92 15.03 -12.33
CA ILE A 71 1.11 13.60 -12.08
C ILE A 71 1.63 12.89 -13.33
N ILE A 72 2.58 11.97 -13.13
CA ILE A 72 3.10 11.09 -14.17
C ILE A 72 2.78 9.65 -13.75
N ILE A 73 1.97 8.96 -14.54
CA ILE A 73 1.63 7.54 -14.32
C ILE A 73 2.37 6.72 -15.38
N ASN A 74 3.40 6.00 -14.94
CA ASN A 74 4.22 5.10 -15.78
C ASN A 74 4.14 3.64 -15.30
N LYS A 75 3.17 3.32 -14.44
CA LYS A 75 2.91 2.00 -13.85
C LYS A 75 1.47 1.58 -14.11
N SER A 76 1.21 0.29 -14.10
CA SER A 76 -0.12 -0.29 -14.35
C SER A 76 -0.97 -0.26 -13.07
N ILE A 77 -1.39 0.93 -12.66
CA ILE A 77 -2.15 1.17 -11.41
C ILE A 77 -3.59 1.62 -11.66
N ASN A 78 -4.43 1.55 -10.63
CA ASN A 78 -5.76 2.17 -10.61
C ASN A 78 -5.71 3.48 -9.83
N LEU A 79 -6.11 4.61 -10.43
CA LEU A 79 -6.27 5.88 -9.73
C LEU A 79 -7.77 6.17 -9.54
N VAL A 80 -8.24 6.16 -8.29
CA VAL A 80 -9.66 6.23 -7.95
C VAL A 80 -9.91 7.39 -6.99
N GLY A 81 -10.74 8.35 -7.40
CA GLY A 81 -11.22 9.42 -6.52
C GLY A 81 -12.44 8.98 -5.71
N GLU A 82 -12.53 9.45 -4.46
CA GLU A 82 -13.65 9.18 -3.54
C GLU A 82 -15.00 9.63 -4.12
N ASN A 83 -15.00 10.76 -4.83
CA ASN A 83 -16.21 11.33 -5.39
C ASN A 83 -15.92 12.08 -6.70
N LYS A 84 -16.62 11.68 -7.77
CA LYS A 84 -16.46 12.25 -9.13
C LYS A 84 -16.70 13.77 -9.24
N ASN A 85 -17.47 14.35 -8.33
CA ASN A 85 -17.85 15.77 -8.38
C ASN A 85 -16.92 16.64 -7.53
N THR A 86 -16.24 16.06 -6.54
CA THR A 86 -15.46 16.83 -5.55
C THR A 86 -14.00 16.44 -5.46
N THR A 87 -13.59 15.29 -6.00
CA THR A 87 -12.16 14.91 -6.10
C THR A 87 -11.59 15.49 -7.38
N ILE A 88 -10.88 16.61 -7.25
CA ILE A 88 -10.36 17.38 -8.38
C ILE A 88 -8.84 17.32 -8.36
N ILE A 89 -8.26 16.87 -9.47
CA ILE A 89 -6.81 16.94 -9.72
C ILE A 89 -6.63 18.03 -10.77
N ASP A 90 -5.90 19.09 -10.41
CA ASP A 90 -5.68 20.25 -11.27
C ASP A 90 -4.18 20.41 -11.55
N GLY A 91 -3.79 20.22 -12.81
CA GLY A 91 -2.42 20.43 -13.29
C GLY A 91 -2.04 21.91 -13.45
N ASN A 92 -2.65 22.82 -12.69
CA ASN A 92 -2.39 24.27 -12.66
C ASN A 92 -2.39 24.98 -14.02
N LYS A 93 -3.12 24.45 -15.02
CA LYS A 93 -3.14 24.96 -16.42
C LYS A 93 -1.79 24.91 -17.14
N GLU A 94 -0.80 24.24 -16.58
CA GLU A 94 0.48 23.97 -17.22
C GLU A 94 0.34 22.65 -17.99
N GLY A 95 -0.28 22.73 -19.17
CA GLY A 95 -0.43 21.58 -20.04
C GLY A 95 0.93 21.04 -20.46
N ILE A 96 1.35 19.91 -19.88
CA ILE A 96 2.43 19.11 -20.44
C ILE A 96 1.76 18.02 -21.27
N ILE A 97 1.79 18.26 -22.58
CA ILE A 97 1.45 17.33 -23.67
C ILE A 97 2.30 16.05 -23.64
#